data_AF-A0A9D2IVU6-F1
#
_entry.id   AF-A0A9D2IVU6-F1
#
_cell.length_a   1.000
_cell.length_b   1.000
_cell.length_c   1.000
_cell.angle_alpha   90.00
_cell.angle_beta   90.00
_cell.angle_gamma   90.00
#
_symmetry.space_group_name_H-M   'P 1'
#
loop_
_entity.id
_entity.type
_entity.pdbx_description
1 polymer ?
#
loop_
_entity_poly.entity_id
_entity_poly.type
_entity_poly.pdbx_seq_one_letter_code
_entity_poly.pdbx_strand_id
1 'polypeptide(L)' 'MDLHFLRLWDIYNPLLTETQREVTDLYFNCDLSLAEIAEQKGCSRQSVSDTLQKARRLME' A
#
# COMPACT_ATOMS: atom_id res chain seq x y z
N MET A 1 8.87 -1.56 13.17
CA MET A 1 9.06 -0.57 12.09
C MET A 1 10.24 -1.02 11.27
N ASP A 2 9.99 -1.58 10.08
CA ASP A 2 11.02 -2.20 9.25
C ASP A 2 11.87 -1.11 8.58
N LEU A 3 13.17 -1.06 8.87
CA LEU A 3 14.06 -0.01 8.33
C LEU A 3 14.16 -0.05 6.80
N HIS A 4 13.87 -1.20 6.20
CA HIS A 4 13.83 -1.37 4.76
C HIS A 4 12.63 -0.64 4.14
N PHE A 5 11.46 -0.71 4.78
CA PHE A 5 10.25 -0.07 4.33
C PHE A 5 10.38 1.46 4.35
N LEU A 6 10.97 2.04 5.40
CA LEU A 6 11.21 3.48 5.50
C LEU A 6 12.05 4.02 4.34
N ARG A 7 13.12 3.30 3.95
CA ARG A 7 13.97 3.74 2.84
C ARG A 7 13.27 3.70 1.49
N LEU A 8 12.45 2.67 1.25
CA LEU A 8 11.65 2.58 0.04
C LEU A 8 10.56 3.65 0.06
N TRP A 9 9.91 3.84 1.21
CA TRP A 9 8.88 4.85 1.38
C TRP A 9 9.37 6.25 1.04
N ASP A 10 10.53 6.69 1.54
CA ASP A 10 11.06 8.03 1.24
C ASP A 10 11.33 8.26 -0.26
N ILE A 11 11.65 7.21 -1.02
CA ILE A 11 11.93 7.27 -2.46
C ILE A 11 10.64 7.23 -3.28
N TYR A 12 9.68 6.39 -2.89
CA TYR A 12 8.49 6.10 -3.69
C TYR A 12 7.24 6.86 -3.27
N ASN A 13 7.20 7.41 -2.04
CA ASN A 13 6.11 8.27 -1.55
C ASN A 13 5.70 9.41 -2.53
N PRO A 14 6.63 10.13 -3.20
CA PRO A 14 6.23 11.15 -4.18
C PRO A 14 5.77 10.58 -5.54
N LEU A 15 6.02 9.30 -5.82
CA LEU A 15 5.59 8.60 -7.05
C LEU A 15 4.27 7.85 -6.88
N LEU A 16 3.86 7.60 -5.63
CA LEU A 16 2.62 6.92 -5.32
C LEU A 16 1.44 7.90 -5.28
N THR A 17 0.30 7.47 -5.83
CA THR A 17 -0.95 8.19 -5.62
C THR A 17 -1.38 8.09 -4.15
N GLU A 18 -2.22 9.03 -3.70
CA GLU A 18 -2.73 9.05 -2.33
C GLU A 18 -3.33 7.70 -1.92
N THR A 19 -4.13 7.09 -2.79
CA THR A 19 -4.71 5.77 -2.57
C THR A 19 -3.65 4.67 -2.43
N GLN A 20 -2.57 4.70 -3.20
CA GLN A 20 -1.50 3.70 -3.11
C GLN A 20 -0.77 3.79 -1.78
N ARG A 21 -0.50 5.02 -1.30
CA ARG A 21 0.12 5.24 0.01
C ARG A 21 -0.76 4.73 1.13
N GLU A 22 -2.04 5.10 1.14
CA GLU A 22 -2.94 4.66 2.19
C GLU A 22 -3.11 3.13 2.21
N VAL A 23 -3.24 2.49 1.04
CA VAL A 23 -3.37 1.04 0.96
C VAL A 23 -2.10 0.33 1.44
N THR A 24 -0.92 0.85 1.10
CA THR A 24 0.35 0.26 1.54
C THR A 24 0.60 0.52 3.02
N ASP A 25 0.24 1.68 3.55
CA ASP A 25 0.31 2.00 4.98
C ASP A 25 -0.58 1.06 5.80
N LEU A 26 -1.85 0.90 5.42
CA LEU A 26 -2.76 -0.03 6.08
C LEU A 26 -2.27 -1.48 6.04
N TYR A 27 -1.63 -1.89 4.94
CA TYR A 27 -1.11 -3.25 4.80
C TYR A 27 0.18 -3.49 5.60
N PHE A 28 1.15 -2.58 5.51
CA PHE A 28 2.50 -2.77 6.08
C PHE A 28 2.64 -2.25 7.51
N ASN A 29 1.91 -1.19 7.88
CA ASN A 29 1.99 -0.57 9.21
C ASN A 29 0.84 -0.97 10.13
N CYS A 30 -0.34 -1.28 9.58
CA CYS A 30 -1.50 -1.68 10.38
C CYS A 30 -1.81 -3.18 10.33
N ASP A 31 -1.02 -3.99 9.61
CA ASP A 31 -1.19 -5.44 9.43
C ASP A 31 -2.59 -5.85 8.95
N LEU A 32 -3.30 -4.96 8.23
CA LEU A 32 -4.63 -5.24 7.70
C LEU A 32 -4.54 -6.19 6.49
N SER A 33 -5.47 -7.13 6.41
CA SER A 33 -5.64 -7.97 5.24
C SER A 33 -6.23 -7.20 4.05
N LEU A 34 -6.03 -7.70 2.84
CA LEU A 34 -6.60 -7.10 1.62
C LEU A 34 -8.13 -6.95 1.69
N ALA A 35 -8.81 -7.85 2.42
CA ALA A 35 -10.26 -7.81 2.58
C ALA A 35 -10.68 -6.67 3.53
N GLU A 36 -9.98 -6.51 4.67
CA GLU A 36 -10.24 -5.45 5.62
C GLU A 36 -9.94 -4.07 5.01
N ILE A 37 -8.85 -3.94 4.24
CA ILE A 37 -8.55 -2.70 3.51
C ILE A 37 -9.63 -2.39 2.47
N ALA A 38 -10.13 -3.41 1.77
CA ALA A 38 -11.18 -3.24 0.77
C ALA A 38 -12.49 -2.78 1.40
N GLU A 39 -12.86 -3.36 2.54
CA GLU A 39 -14.03 -2.96 3.32
C GLU A 39 -13.88 -1.52 3.84
N GLN A 40 -12.73 -1.18 4.42
CA GLN A 40 -12.45 0.15 4.96
C GLN A 40 -12.41 1.25 3.88
N LYS A 41 -11.94 0.91 2.67
CA LYS A 41 -11.88 1.83 1.52
C LYS A 41 -13.15 1.81 0.67
N GLY A 42 -14.13 0.96 0.98
CA GLY A 42 -15.36 0.80 0.20
C GLY A 42 -15.11 0.36 -1.25
N CYS A 43 -14.07 -0.45 -1.48
CA CYS A 43 -13.66 -0.89 -2.81
C CYS A 43 -13.57 -2.42 -2.88
N SER A 44 -13.25 -2.97 -4.06
CA SER A 44 -13.09 -4.42 -4.21
C SER A 44 -11.72 -4.89 -3.73
N ARG A 45 -11.64 -6.12 -3.21
CA ARG A 45 -10.36 -6.76 -2.87
C ARG A 45 -9.39 -6.81 -4.06
N GLN A 46 -9.92 -6.93 -5.27
CA GLN A 46 -9.11 -6.90 -6.49
C GLN A 46 -8.47 -5.53 -6.70
N SER A 47 -9.23 -4.45 -6.50
CA SER A 47 -8.72 -3.08 -6.59
C SER A 47 -7.59 -2.82 -5.58
N VAL A 48 -7.72 -3.32 -4.35
CA VAL A 48 -6.65 -3.25 -3.33
C VAL A 48 -5.41 -4.03 -3.76
N SER A 49 -5.60 -5.26 -4.24
CA SER A 49 -4.52 -6.12 -4.74
C SER A 49 -3.76 -5.48 -5.89
N ASP A 50 -4.46 -4.91 -6.88
CA ASP A 50 -3.87 -4.24 -8.03
C ASP A 50 -3.09 -2.99 -7.60
N THR A 51 -3.62 -2.24 -6.64
CA THR A 51 -2.98 -1.05 -6.06
C THR A 51 -1.67 -1.42 -5.37
N LEU A 52 -1.67 -2.49 -4.58
CA LEU A 52 -0.48 -3.03 -3.91
C LEU A 52 0.55 -3.56 -4.90
N GLN A 53 0.14 -4.22 -5.98
CA GLN A 53 1.07 -4.63 -7.04
C GLN A 53 1.72 -3.45 -7.75
N LYS A 54 0.96 -2.39 -8.06
CA LYS A 54 1.51 -1.17 -8.67
C LYS A 54 2.51 -0.49 -7.75
N ALA A 55 2.20 -0.41 -6.45
CA ALA A 55 3.12 0.13 -5.47
C ALA A 55 4.39 -0.74 -5.33
N ARG A 56 4.25 -2.07 -5.32
CA ARG A 56 5.40 -3.00 -5.31
C ARG A 56 6.29 -2.85 -6.54
N ARG A 57 5.71 -2.73 -7.73
CA ARG A 57 6.48 -2.52 -8.98
C ARG A 57 7.26 -1.22 -8.99
N LEU A 58 6.79 -0.21 -8.25
CA LEU A 58 7.56 1.01 -8.06
C LEU A 58 8.70 0.73 -7.09
N MET A 59 8.43 0.03 -5.98
CA MET A 59 9.40 -0.33 -4.93
C MET A 59 10.41 -1.43 -5.30
N GLU A 60 10.37 -1.96 -6.52
CA GLU A 60 11.28 -3.00 -7.06
C GLU A 60 12.41 -2.34 -7.88
#